data_AF-A0A7S1L0A9-F1
#
_entry.id   AF-A0A7S1L0A9-F1
#
_cell.length_a   1.000
_cell.length_b   1.000
_cell.length_c   1.000
_cell.angle_alpha   90.00
_cell.angle_beta   90.00
_cell.angle_gamma   90.00
#
_symmetry.space_group_name_H-M   'P 1'
#
loop_
_entity.id
_entity.type
_entity.pdbx_description
1 polymer ?
#
loop_
_entity_poly.entity_id
_entity_poly.type
_entity_poly.pdbx_seq_one_letter_code
_entity_poly.pdbx_strand_id
1 'polypeptide(L)'
;IVACVSDSYDVFKACADYWGTELKALIDKRDGTLVVRPDSGELPGIVLQVLEKLESKFGSTATGTGHKLLPPVIRVIQGDGIDIKSLDMILGAMKQAGWAADNLAFGSGGALLQKLHRDTQKCAFKCSYALVNGEGVDVIKDPITDPGKKSKKGRLTLEVRDGAFCTVTEGKGDPSQDRLVEVFRDGELLVDDTFAKIRDRSDVGL
;
A
#
# COMPACT_ATOMS: atom_id res chain seq x y z
N ILE A 1 -17.96 -14.04 -4.41
CA ILE A 1 -17.62 -12.75 -5.08
C ILE A 1 -17.18 -13.05 -6.52
N VAL A 2 -17.52 -12.21 -7.49
CA VAL A 2 -16.98 -12.31 -8.87
C VAL A 2 -16.69 -10.90 -9.39
N ALA A 3 -15.49 -10.66 -9.91
CA ALA A 3 -15.13 -9.39 -10.55
C ALA A 3 -15.19 -9.55 -12.07
N CYS A 4 -15.85 -8.63 -12.75
CA CYS A 4 -16.05 -8.69 -14.20
C CYS A 4 -15.58 -7.39 -14.86
N VAL A 5 -14.56 -7.50 -15.73
CA VAL A 5 -14.16 -6.41 -16.61
C VAL A 5 -15.34 -6.05 -17.49
N SER A 6 -15.79 -4.80 -17.39
CA SER A 6 -17.09 -4.38 -17.92
C SER A 6 -16.97 -3.32 -19.03
N ASP A 7 -15.76 -2.99 -19.44
CA ASP A 7 -15.46 -1.92 -20.39
C ASP A 7 -14.85 -2.43 -21.69
N SER A 8 -15.05 -3.71 -22.05
CA SER A 8 -14.58 -4.26 -23.32
C SER A 8 -15.08 -3.48 -24.55
N TYR A 9 -16.23 -2.80 -24.42
CA TYR A 9 -16.78 -1.91 -25.44
C TYR A 9 -17.28 -0.59 -24.86
N ASP A 10 -18.18 -0.66 -23.88
CA ASP A 10 -18.78 0.51 -23.23
C ASP A 10 -19.20 0.15 -21.80
N VAL A 11 -18.47 0.71 -20.82
CA VAL A 11 -18.71 0.45 -19.40
C VAL A 11 -20.03 1.04 -18.90
N PHE A 12 -20.47 2.16 -19.46
CA PHE A 12 -21.70 2.82 -19.02
C PHE A 12 -22.90 2.01 -19.49
N LYS A 13 -22.86 1.53 -20.73
CA LYS A 13 -23.86 0.58 -21.24
C LYS A 13 -23.87 -0.71 -20.43
N ALA A 14 -22.70 -1.27 -20.14
CA ALA A 14 -22.62 -2.48 -19.31
C ALA A 14 -23.25 -2.28 -17.92
N CYS A 15 -22.99 -1.15 -17.27
CA CYS A 15 -23.59 -0.81 -15.98
C CYS A 15 -25.11 -0.60 -16.06
N ALA A 16 -25.58 0.16 -17.06
CA ALA A 16 -26.97 0.59 -17.14
C ALA A 16 -27.90 -0.48 -17.72
N ASP A 17 -27.51 -1.08 -18.85
CA ASP A 17 -28.40 -1.93 -19.66
C ASP A 17 -28.21 -3.40 -19.30
N TYR A 18 -26.97 -3.85 -19.07
CA TYR A 18 -26.71 -5.25 -18.76
C TYR A 18 -26.81 -5.54 -17.27
N TRP A 19 -25.86 -5.05 -16.46
CA TRP A 19 -25.86 -5.33 -15.02
C TRP A 19 -27.08 -4.75 -14.31
N GLY A 20 -27.41 -3.49 -14.60
CA GLY A 20 -28.50 -2.77 -13.95
C GLY A 20 -29.90 -3.01 -14.52
N THR A 21 -30.05 -3.73 -15.63
CA THR A 21 -31.36 -4.03 -16.22
C THR A 21 -31.50 -5.52 -16.58
N GLU A 22 -30.89 -5.99 -17.66
CA GLU A 22 -31.08 -7.36 -18.17
C GLU A 22 -30.70 -8.46 -17.17
N LEU A 23 -29.61 -8.26 -16.43
CA LEU A 23 -29.03 -9.24 -15.50
C LEU A 23 -29.30 -8.92 -14.04
N LYS A 24 -30.00 -7.81 -13.74
CA LYS A 24 -30.20 -7.31 -12.37
C LYS A 24 -30.88 -8.35 -11.47
N ALA A 25 -31.95 -8.98 -11.97
CA ALA A 25 -32.68 -10.00 -11.20
C ALA A 25 -31.82 -11.23 -10.86
N LEU A 26 -30.82 -11.53 -11.69
CA LEU A 26 -29.87 -12.62 -11.45
C LEU A 26 -28.83 -12.24 -10.40
N ILE A 27 -28.36 -10.99 -10.42
CA ILE A 27 -27.44 -10.43 -9.42
C ILE A 27 -28.11 -10.36 -8.05
N ASP A 28 -29.33 -9.83 -7.98
CA ASP A 28 -30.07 -9.64 -6.71
C ASP A 28 -30.38 -10.97 -6.00
N LYS A 29 -30.57 -12.06 -6.76
CA LYS A 29 -30.87 -13.40 -6.23
C LYS A 29 -29.62 -14.17 -5.79
N ARG A 30 -28.42 -13.67 -6.09
CA ARG A 30 -27.19 -14.41 -5.85
C ARG A 30 -26.71 -14.21 -4.41
N ASP A 31 -26.31 -15.30 -3.76
CA ASP A 31 -25.52 -15.25 -2.54
C ASP A 31 -24.07 -14.85 -2.86
N GLY A 32 -23.86 -13.55 -3.12
CA GLY A 32 -22.54 -12.96 -3.29
C GLY A 32 -22.49 -11.70 -4.12
N THR A 33 -21.37 -10.98 -4.05
CA THR A 33 -21.17 -9.65 -4.65
C THR A 33 -20.56 -9.68 -6.06
N LEU A 34 -21.22 -9.06 -7.03
CA LEU A 34 -20.65 -8.73 -8.34
C LEU A 34 -19.79 -7.48 -8.17
N VAL A 35 -18.58 -7.51 -8.70
CA VAL A 35 -17.67 -6.37 -8.67
C VAL A 35 -17.44 -5.91 -10.11
N VAL A 36 -17.99 -4.74 -10.45
CA VAL A 36 -17.82 -4.12 -11.77
C VAL A 36 -16.41 -3.56 -11.86
N ARG A 37 -15.68 -3.93 -12.91
CA ARG A 37 -14.31 -3.48 -13.15
C ARG A 37 -14.22 -2.65 -14.43
N PRO A 38 -14.22 -1.31 -14.35
CA PRO A 38 -13.59 -0.50 -15.41
C PRO A 38 -12.08 -0.77 -15.46
N ASP A 39 -11.52 -0.85 -16.66
CA ASP A 39 -10.09 -1.07 -16.91
C ASP A 39 -9.50 -0.05 -17.91
N SER A 40 -10.24 1.04 -18.14
CA SER A 40 -9.87 2.17 -18.99
C SER A 40 -10.64 3.43 -18.56
N GLY A 41 -10.20 4.62 -19.00
CA GLY A 41 -10.83 5.91 -18.71
C GLY A 41 -10.05 6.77 -17.71
N GLU A 42 -10.42 8.05 -17.65
CA GLU A 42 -9.66 9.05 -16.87
C GLU A 42 -9.98 8.99 -15.37
N LEU A 43 -8.94 8.94 -14.54
CA LEU A 43 -9.05 9.02 -13.09
C LEU A 43 -9.15 10.49 -12.63
N PRO A 44 -9.94 10.78 -11.58
CA PRO A 44 -10.80 9.87 -10.83
C PRO A 44 -12.21 9.70 -11.45
N GLY A 45 -12.49 10.41 -12.56
CA GLY A 45 -13.83 10.58 -13.11
C GLY A 45 -14.54 9.27 -13.48
N ILE A 46 -13.82 8.30 -14.05
CA ILE A 46 -14.38 7.01 -14.44
C ILE A 46 -15.03 6.27 -13.26
N VAL A 47 -14.41 6.32 -12.08
CA VAL A 47 -14.91 5.66 -10.87
C VAL A 47 -16.23 6.28 -10.44
N LEU A 48 -16.30 7.61 -10.40
CA LEU A 48 -17.52 8.34 -9.99
C LEU A 48 -18.68 8.07 -10.96
N GLN A 49 -18.41 8.11 -12.27
CA GLN A 49 -19.43 7.89 -13.29
C GLN A 49 -19.98 6.45 -13.25
N VAL A 50 -19.12 5.45 -13.00
CA VAL A 50 -19.56 4.07 -12.80
C VAL A 50 -20.43 3.95 -11.55
N LEU A 51 -20.01 4.53 -10.41
CA LEU A 51 -20.80 4.51 -9.18
C LEU A 51 -22.18 5.16 -9.36
N GLU A 52 -22.24 6.32 -10.02
CA GLU A 52 -23.49 7.02 -10.34
C GLU A 52 -24.40 6.19 -11.24
N LYS A 53 -23.86 5.51 -12.26
CA LYS A 53 -24.68 4.63 -13.11
C LYS A 53 -25.21 3.42 -12.37
N LEU A 54 -24.39 2.79 -11.53
CA LEU A 54 -24.85 1.68 -10.71
C LEU A 54 -25.92 2.13 -9.71
N GLU A 55 -25.73 3.26 -9.03
CA GLU A 55 -26.75 3.82 -8.14
C GLU A 55 -28.07 4.12 -8.88
N SER A 56 -28.02 4.64 -10.11
CA SER A 56 -29.25 4.91 -10.88
C SER A 56 -30.11 3.67 -11.15
N LYS A 57 -29.53 2.46 -11.03
CA LYS A 57 -30.20 1.18 -11.29
C LYS A 57 -30.43 0.34 -10.04
N PHE A 58 -29.51 0.39 -9.08
CA PHE A 58 -29.53 -0.41 -7.87
C PHE A 58 -29.97 0.37 -6.63
N GLY A 59 -29.97 1.70 -6.69
CA GLY A 59 -30.13 2.58 -5.54
C GLY A 59 -28.90 2.57 -4.63
N SER A 60 -29.00 3.32 -3.53
CA SER A 60 -27.99 3.36 -2.48
C SER A 60 -28.64 3.63 -1.12
N THR A 61 -27.90 3.34 -0.05
CA THR A 61 -28.25 3.71 1.33
C THR A 61 -27.19 4.63 1.90
N ALA A 62 -27.53 5.50 2.85
CA ALA A 62 -26.54 6.25 3.59
C ALA A 62 -25.86 5.38 4.67
N THR A 63 -24.54 5.47 4.76
CA THR A 63 -23.76 4.94 5.89
C THR A 63 -23.98 5.79 7.15
N GLY A 64 -23.48 5.33 8.31
CA GLY A 64 -23.51 6.11 9.55
C GLY A 64 -22.76 7.45 9.47
N THR A 65 -21.87 7.64 8.49
CA THR A 65 -21.17 8.89 8.23
C THR A 65 -21.83 9.74 7.13
N GLY A 66 -23.02 9.34 6.65
CA GLY A 66 -23.79 10.09 5.65
C GLY A 66 -23.37 9.88 4.19
N HIS A 67 -22.44 8.96 3.92
CA HIS A 67 -21.98 8.67 2.55
C HIS A 67 -22.79 7.55 1.89
N LYS A 68 -22.99 7.63 0.58
CA LYS A 68 -23.74 6.68 -0.25
C LYS A 68 -23.03 5.33 -0.34
N LEU A 69 -23.77 4.26 -0.12
CA LEU A 69 -23.34 2.87 -0.17
C LEU A 69 -24.27 2.06 -1.07
N LEU A 70 -23.71 1.41 -2.08
CA LEU A 70 -24.42 0.49 -2.96
C LEU A 70 -24.89 -0.75 -2.18
N PRO A 71 -25.97 -1.41 -2.62
CA PRO A 71 -26.43 -2.66 -1.98
C PRO A 71 -25.33 -3.73 -2.03
N PRO A 72 -25.26 -4.64 -1.05
CA PRO A 72 -24.14 -5.57 -0.86
C PRO A 72 -23.89 -6.52 -2.04
N VAL A 73 -24.87 -6.69 -2.92
CA VAL A 73 -24.77 -7.52 -4.13
C VAL A 73 -23.89 -6.90 -5.23
N ILE A 74 -23.57 -5.60 -5.15
CA ILE A 74 -22.77 -4.93 -6.18
C ILE A 74 -21.72 -3.95 -5.63
N ARG A 75 -20.50 -4.02 -6.16
CA ARG A 75 -19.35 -3.17 -5.81
C ARG A 75 -18.55 -2.81 -7.06
N VAL A 76 -17.53 -1.97 -6.90
CA VAL A 76 -16.61 -1.58 -7.97
C VAL A 76 -15.18 -1.96 -7.58
N ILE A 77 -14.35 -2.30 -8.57
CA ILE A 77 -12.90 -2.36 -8.43
C ILE A 77 -12.25 -1.55 -9.55
N GLN A 78 -11.41 -0.58 -9.20
CA GLN A 78 -10.57 0.11 -10.18
C GLN A 78 -9.22 -0.58 -10.23
N GLY A 79 -8.88 -1.15 -11.39
CA GLY A 79 -7.61 -1.86 -11.61
C GLY A 79 -6.60 -1.09 -12.48
N ASP A 80 -7.09 -0.18 -13.32
CA ASP A 80 -6.26 0.59 -14.24
C ASP A 80 -5.76 1.90 -13.62
N GLY A 81 -4.53 2.29 -13.96
CA GLY A 81 -3.93 3.56 -13.52
C GLY A 81 -3.64 3.68 -12.02
N ILE A 82 -3.68 2.59 -11.24
CA ILE A 82 -3.59 2.65 -9.78
C ILE A 82 -2.16 2.73 -9.25
N ASP A 83 -1.83 3.84 -8.59
CA ASP A 83 -0.63 4.05 -7.76
C ASP A 83 -0.97 4.81 -6.45
N ILE A 84 0.02 5.03 -5.57
CA ILE A 84 -0.21 5.70 -4.27
C ILE A 84 -0.84 7.09 -4.37
N LYS A 85 -0.58 7.84 -5.46
CA LYS A 85 -1.15 9.18 -5.68
C LYS A 85 -2.57 9.09 -6.23
N SER A 86 -2.82 8.15 -7.14
CA SER A 86 -4.15 7.95 -7.69
C SER A 86 -5.13 7.42 -6.64
N LEU A 87 -4.66 6.60 -5.67
CA LEU A 87 -5.47 6.19 -4.52
C LEU A 87 -6.03 7.40 -3.76
N ASP A 88 -5.16 8.34 -3.38
CA ASP A 88 -5.55 9.56 -2.67
C ASP A 88 -6.51 10.42 -3.50
N MET A 89 -6.20 10.60 -4.80
CA MET A 89 -7.04 11.33 -5.74
C MET A 89 -8.45 10.73 -5.85
N ILE A 90 -8.57 9.41 -6.01
CA ILE A 90 -9.86 8.72 -6.17
C ILE A 90 -10.66 8.77 -4.87
N LEU A 91 -10.04 8.44 -3.74
CA LEU A 91 -10.72 8.45 -2.43
C LEU A 91 -11.14 9.86 -2.02
N GLY A 92 -10.32 10.88 -2.31
CA GLY A 92 -10.65 12.28 -2.12
C GLY A 92 -11.87 12.70 -2.95
N ALA A 93 -11.88 12.35 -4.24
CA ALA A 93 -13.01 12.64 -5.14
C ALA A 93 -14.29 11.90 -4.73
N MET A 94 -14.19 10.63 -4.33
CA MET A 94 -15.32 9.85 -3.79
C MET A 94 -15.90 10.51 -2.55
N LYS A 95 -15.05 10.90 -1.59
CA LYS A 95 -15.49 11.60 -0.38
C LYS A 95 -16.21 12.90 -0.70
N GLN A 96 -15.68 13.72 -1.61
CA GLN A 96 -16.31 14.98 -2.02
C GLN A 96 -17.66 14.77 -2.71
N ALA A 97 -17.79 13.71 -3.51
CA ALA A 97 -19.05 13.33 -4.16
C ALA A 97 -19.99 12.52 -3.23
N GLY A 98 -19.65 12.38 -1.95
CA GLY A 98 -20.49 11.73 -0.94
C GLY A 98 -20.53 10.21 -1.04
N TRP A 99 -19.54 9.55 -1.63
CA TRP A 99 -19.44 8.10 -1.73
C TRP A 99 -18.67 7.47 -0.57
N ALA A 100 -19.18 6.36 -0.05
CA ALA A 100 -18.45 5.56 0.93
C ALA A 100 -17.30 4.79 0.25
N ALA A 101 -16.14 4.74 0.90
CA ALA A 101 -14.98 3.98 0.41
C ALA A 101 -15.28 2.47 0.30
N ASP A 102 -16.20 1.96 1.12
CA ASP A 102 -16.72 0.59 1.11
C ASP A 102 -17.29 0.13 -0.24
N ASN A 103 -17.56 1.06 -1.17
CA ASN A 103 -18.01 0.72 -2.52
C ASN A 103 -16.87 0.23 -3.44
N LEU A 104 -15.62 0.53 -3.10
CA LEU A 104 -14.50 0.42 -4.02
C LEU A 104 -13.35 -0.42 -3.44
N ALA A 105 -12.85 -1.34 -4.26
CA ALA A 105 -11.54 -1.95 -4.09
C ALA A 105 -10.56 -1.42 -5.16
N PHE A 106 -9.27 -1.62 -4.93
CA PHE A 106 -8.23 -1.24 -5.89
C PHE A 106 -7.41 -2.46 -6.30
N GLY A 107 -7.12 -2.58 -7.59
CA GLY A 107 -6.07 -3.45 -8.12
C GLY A 107 -4.89 -2.61 -8.58
N SER A 108 -3.67 -2.97 -8.21
CA SER A 108 -2.46 -2.31 -8.72
C SER A 108 -1.42 -3.36 -9.12
N GLY A 109 -0.97 -3.27 -10.37
CA GLY A 109 0.08 -4.13 -10.92
C GLY A 109 1.44 -3.43 -10.90
N GLY A 110 1.80 -2.85 -12.04
CA GLY A 110 3.15 -2.28 -12.25
C GLY A 110 3.52 -1.18 -11.26
N ALA A 111 2.59 -0.33 -10.83
CA ALA A 111 2.93 0.71 -9.86
C ALA A 111 3.24 0.17 -8.46
N LEU A 112 2.55 -0.89 -8.04
CA LEU A 112 2.76 -1.55 -6.75
C LEU A 112 4.06 -2.39 -6.74
N LEU A 113 4.35 -3.09 -7.83
CA LEU A 113 5.41 -4.11 -7.85
C LEU A 113 6.65 -3.74 -8.68
N GLN A 114 6.56 -2.77 -9.60
CA GLN A 114 7.63 -2.49 -10.59
C GLN A 114 8.08 -1.04 -10.67
N LYS A 115 7.22 -0.05 -10.41
CA LYS A 115 7.58 1.39 -10.42
C LYS A 115 8.25 1.85 -9.12
N LEU A 116 8.97 0.95 -8.47
CA LEU A 116 9.77 1.20 -7.28
C LEU A 116 11.22 0.84 -7.61
N HIS A 117 12.16 1.61 -7.06
CA HIS A 117 13.58 1.32 -7.21
C HIS A 117 14.32 1.54 -5.89
N ARG A 118 15.58 1.09 -5.83
CA ARG A 118 16.42 1.17 -4.62
C ARG A 118 16.42 2.58 -4.01
N ASP A 119 16.50 3.61 -4.85
CA ASP A 119 16.53 5.01 -4.39
C ASP A 119 15.19 5.55 -3.88
N THR A 120 14.06 4.89 -4.13
CA THR A 120 12.74 5.32 -3.61
C THR A 120 12.77 5.45 -2.09
N GLN A 121 13.43 4.52 -1.40
CA GLN A 121 13.67 4.56 0.06
C GLN A 121 15.15 4.79 0.41
N LYS A 122 15.98 5.12 -0.59
CA LYS A 122 17.43 5.29 -0.45
C LYS A 122 18.14 4.10 0.22
N CYS A 123 17.67 2.88 -0.03
CA CYS A 123 18.24 1.65 0.53
C CYS A 123 19.73 1.56 0.17
N ALA A 124 20.59 1.41 1.17
CA ALA A 124 22.04 1.49 0.97
C ALA A 124 22.81 0.64 1.99
N PHE A 125 23.87 -0.01 1.51
CA PHE A 125 24.87 -0.67 2.35
C PHE A 125 26.17 0.15 2.38
N LYS A 126 26.77 0.33 3.56
CA LYS A 126 28.02 1.08 3.78
C LYS A 126 28.82 0.45 4.91
N CYS A 127 30.14 0.35 4.74
CA CYS A 127 31.05 0.06 5.84
C CYS A 127 31.05 1.26 6.81
N SER A 128 30.87 1.00 8.10
CA SER A 128 30.93 2.02 9.16
C SER A 128 32.09 1.79 10.14
N TYR A 129 32.67 0.59 10.20
CA TYR A 129 33.73 0.25 11.16
C TYR A 129 34.65 -0.83 10.57
N ALA A 130 35.95 -0.73 10.86
CA ALA A 130 36.95 -1.73 10.48
C ALA A 130 37.95 -1.96 11.62
N LEU A 131 38.55 -3.15 11.65
CA LEU A 131 39.75 -3.42 12.44
C LEU A 131 40.97 -3.34 11.52
N VAL A 132 41.88 -2.41 11.78
CA VAL A 132 43.12 -2.22 11.02
C VAL A 132 44.28 -2.41 11.99
N ASN A 133 45.12 -3.43 11.75
CA ASN A 133 46.22 -3.79 12.65
C ASN A 133 45.80 -4.01 14.11
N GLY A 134 44.59 -4.54 14.34
CA GLY A 134 44.03 -4.77 15.67
C GLY A 134 43.37 -3.54 16.30
N GLU A 135 43.43 -2.37 15.66
CA GLU A 135 42.80 -1.14 16.13
C GLU A 135 41.47 -0.88 15.42
N GLY A 136 40.46 -0.48 16.19
CA GLY A 136 39.16 -0.09 15.66
C GLY A 136 39.19 1.27 14.99
N VAL A 137 38.73 1.35 13.75
CA VAL A 137 38.65 2.58 12.96
C VAL A 137 37.21 2.81 12.52
N ASP A 138 36.68 3.99 12.82
CA ASP A 138 35.40 4.45 12.30
C ASP A 138 35.55 4.85 10.82
N VAL A 139 34.75 4.22 9.97
CA VAL A 139 34.71 4.48 8.53
C VAL A 139 33.52 5.37 8.20
N ILE A 140 33.73 6.42 7.41
CA ILE A 140 32.68 7.32 6.97
C ILE A 140 32.86 7.71 5.51
N LYS A 141 31.74 7.79 4.78
CA LYS A 141 31.66 8.47 3.49
C LYS A 141 30.97 9.80 3.70
N ASP A 142 31.62 10.90 3.34
CA ASP A 142 31.08 12.26 3.47
C ASP A 142 31.48 13.12 2.25
N PRO A 143 30.78 12.97 1.11
CA PRO A 143 31.16 13.66 -0.11
C PRO A 143 30.74 15.14 -0.05
N ILE A 144 31.70 16.05 -0.27
CA ILE A 144 31.49 17.51 -0.22
C ILE A 144 30.35 17.97 -1.16
N THR A 145 30.19 17.31 -2.31
CA THR A 145 29.22 17.66 -3.34
C THR A 145 27.81 17.11 -3.11
N ASP A 146 27.61 16.25 -2.10
CA ASP A 146 26.30 15.64 -1.83
C ASP A 146 26.16 15.27 -0.34
N PRO A 147 25.86 16.26 0.53
CA PRO A 147 25.73 16.04 1.98
C PRO A 147 24.68 14.98 2.35
N GLY A 148 23.68 14.76 1.48
CA GLY A 148 22.65 13.72 1.66
C GLY A 148 23.19 12.29 1.58
N LYS A 149 24.43 12.10 1.10
CA LYS A 149 25.11 10.80 1.04
C LYS A 149 26.08 10.54 2.19
N LYS A 150 26.08 11.40 3.22
CA LYS A 150 26.86 11.17 4.45
C LYS A 150 26.40 9.89 5.14
N SER A 151 27.31 8.95 5.35
CA SER A 151 27.02 7.70 6.08
C SER A 151 27.17 7.88 7.59
N LYS A 152 26.54 6.99 8.36
CA LYS A 152 26.89 6.79 9.77
C LYS A 152 28.28 6.14 9.88
N LYS A 153 28.87 6.20 11.07
CA LYS A 153 30.22 5.69 11.36
C LYS A 153 30.28 4.96 12.71
N GLY A 154 31.26 4.08 12.82
CA GLY A 154 31.50 3.18 13.94
C GLY A 154 30.50 2.05 14.07
N ARG A 155 30.58 1.36 15.22
CA ARG A 155 29.61 0.34 15.62
C ARG A 155 28.27 1.00 15.94
N LEU A 156 27.18 0.36 15.52
CA LEU A 156 25.83 0.92 15.59
C LEU A 156 24.94 0.06 16.48
N THR A 157 24.01 0.71 17.19
CA THR A 157 22.83 0.07 17.81
C THR A 157 21.57 0.80 17.32
N LEU A 158 20.43 0.10 17.30
CA LEU A 158 19.12 0.70 17.10
C LEU A 158 18.37 0.68 18.44
N GLU A 159 18.06 1.84 18.99
CA GLU A 159 17.41 1.96 20.30
C GLU A 159 16.05 2.66 20.19
N VAL A 160 15.25 2.62 21.25
CA VAL A 160 14.04 3.46 21.38
C VAL A 160 14.30 4.47 22.47
N ARG A 161 14.29 5.76 22.13
CA ARG A 161 14.49 6.89 23.04
C ARG A 161 13.30 7.83 22.90
N ASP A 162 12.68 8.19 24.02
CA ASP A 162 11.48 9.05 24.04
C ASP A 162 10.35 8.57 23.12
N GLY A 163 10.18 7.24 23.03
CA GLY A 163 9.16 6.61 22.17
C GLY A 163 9.50 6.55 20.68
N ALA A 164 10.68 7.00 20.25
CA ALA A 164 11.10 6.99 18.85
C ALA A 164 12.35 6.13 18.62
N PHE A 165 12.44 5.52 17.44
CA PHE A 165 13.65 4.81 17.02
C PHE A 165 14.82 5.77 16.81
N CYS A 166 15.98 5.42 17.39
CA CYS A 166 17.21 6.19 17.31
C CYS A 166 18.39 5.26 16.99
N THR A 167 19.15 5.55 15.93
CA THR A 167 20.41 4.86 15.69
C THR A 167 21.53 5.55 16.45
N VAL A 168 22.15 4.84 17.39
CA VAL A 168 23.33 5.31 18.13
C VAL A 168 24.60 4.83 17.41
N THR A 169 25.60 5.71 17.30
CA THR A 169 26.79 5.50 16.47
C THR A 169 28.06 5.41 17.30
N GLU A 170 29.21 5.14 16.66
CA GLU A 170 30.54 5.20 17.29
C GLU A 170 30.69 4.29 18.52
N GLY A 171 29.90 3.21 18.61
CA GLY A 171 29.92 2.30 19.76
C GLY A 171 29.38 2.89 21.07
N LYS A 172 28.69 4.04 21.02
CA LYS A 172 28.12 4.72 22.20
C LYS A 172 26.76 4.17 22.64
N GLY A 173 26.23 3.21 21.89
CA GLY A 173 24.96 2.56 22.19
C GLY A 173 25.06 1.59 23.35
N ASP A 174 23.91 1.28 23.94
CA ASP A 174 23.78 0.24 24.96
C ASP A 174 23.35 -1.08 24.28
N PRO A 175 24.22 -2.11 24.24
CA PRO A 175 23.87 -3.40 23.64
C PRO A 175 22.64 -4.07 24.27
N SER A 176 22.30 -3.76 25.54
CA SER A 176 21.10 -4.29 26.19
C SER A 176 19.80 -3.64 25.70
N GLN A 177 19.91 -2.48 25.04
CA GLN A 177 18.80 -1.72 24.47
C GLN A 177 18.72 -1.88 22.94
N ASP A 178 19.67 -2.59 22.33
CA ASP A 178 19.74 -2.76 20.89
C ASP A 178 18.56 -3.60 20.40
N ARG A 179 17.83 -3.05 19.43
CA ARG A 179 16.71 -3.68 18.75
C ARG A 179 17.16 -4.52 17.56
N LEU A 180 18.43 -4.38 17.14
CA LEU A 180 19.01 -5.30 16.17
C LEU A 180 19.24 -6.66 16.84
N VAL A 181 18.74 -7.70 16.19
CA VAL A 181 18.94 -9.09 16.62
C VAL A 181 19.81 -9.79 15.59
N GLU A 182 20.62 -10.72 16.08
CA GLU A 182 21.40 -11.56 15.19
C GLU A 182 20.48 -12.58 14.50
N VAL A 183 20.38 -12.47 13.18
CA VAL A 183 19.53 -13.36 12.37
C VAL A 183 20.32 -14.43 11.64
N PHE A 184 21.64 -14.26 11.51
CA PHE A 184 22.55 -15.15 10.81
C PHE A 184 23.94 -15.08 11.42
N ARG A 185 24.59 -16.22 11.62
CA ARG A 185 25.97 -16.31 12.10
C ARG A 185 26.67 -17.50 11.44
N ASP A 186 27.85 -17.26 10.87
CA ASP A 186 28.77 -18.31 10.40
C ASP A 186 28.16 -19.41 9.50
N GLY A 187 27.23 -19.03 8.62
CA GLY A 187 26.57 -19.98 7.71
C GLY A 187 25.19 -20.45 8.18
N GLU A 188 24.82 -20.14 9.42
CA GLU A 188 23.58 -20.61 10.04
C GLU A 188 22.53 -19.50 10.15
N LEU A 189 21.30 -19.81 9.77
CA LEU A 189 20.13 -18.97 9.98
C LEU A 189 19.64 -19.15 11.42
N LEU A 190 19.68 -18.09 12.22
CA LEU A 190 19.30 -18.10 13.64
C LEU A 190 17.84 -17.69 13.88
N VAL A 191 17.28 -16.93 12.94
CA VAL A 191 15.90 -16.43 12.99
C VAL A 191 15.20 -16.75 11.67
N ASP A 192 14.22 -17.64 11.72
CA ASP A 192 13.37 -18.02 10.60
C ASP A 192 11.90 -17.70 10.93
N ASP A 193 11.53 -16.43 10.74
CA ASP A 193 10.19 -15.95 11.08
C ASP A 193 9.17 -16.37 10.02
N THR A 194 8.03 -16.89 10.48
CA THR A 194 6.90 -17.18 9.58
C THR A 194 6.31 -15.89 9.00
N PHE A 195 5.69 -16.01 7.82
CA PHE A 195 4.99 -14.88 7.20
C PHE A 195 3.90 -14.28 8.09
N ALA A 196 3.20 -15.10 8.88
CA ALA A 196 2.20 -14.63 9.84
C ALA A 196 2.83 -13.71 10.90
N LYS A 197 3.95 -14.14 11.49
CA LYS A 197 4.69 -13.33 12.48
C LYS A 197 5.20 -12.02 11.89
N ILE A 198 5.61 -12.02 10.62
CA ILE A 198 6.01 -10.79 9.92
C ILE A 198 4.82 -9.83 9.80
N ARG A 199 3.63 -10.33 9.41
CA ARG A 199 2.40 -9.53 9.33
C ARG A 199 1.99 -8.94 10.67
N ASP A 200 2.01 -9.76 11.73
CA ASP A 200 1.66 -9.31 13.08
C ASP A 200 2.55 -8.14 13.53
N ARG A 201 3.86 -8.17 13.22
CA ARG A 201 4.76 -7.04 13.52
C ARG A 201 4.46 -5.79 12.71
N SER A 202 4.04 -5.93 11.45
CA SER A 202 3.71 -4.80 10.59
C SER A 202 2.41 -4.09 10.99
N ASP A 203 1.47 -4.81 11.61
CA ASP A 203 0.15 -4.28 12.00
C ASP A 203 0.20 -3.39 13.25
N VAL A 204 1.23 -3.52 14.10
CA VAL A 204 1.40 -2.70 15.32
C VAL A 204 1.66 -1.22 14.99
N GLY A 205 2.04 -0.90 13.75
CA GLY A 205 2.47 0.45 13.35
C GLY A 205 3.85 0.81 13.89
N LEU A 206 4.44 1.88 13.36
CA LEU A 206 5.65 2.53 13.91
C LEU A 206 5.27 3.62 14.91
#